data_AF-A0A6L3Z8B8-F1
#
_entry.id   AF-A0A6L3Z8B8-F1
#
_cell.length_a   1.000
_cell.length_b   1.000
_cell.length_c   1.000
_cell.angle_alpha   90.00
_cell.angle_beta   90.00
_cell.angle_gamma   90.00
#
_symmetry.space_group_name_H-M   'P 1'
#
loop_
_entity.id
_entity.type
_entity.pdbx_description
1 polymer ?
#
loop_
_entity_poly.entity_id
_entity_poly.type
_entity_poly.pdbx_seq_one_letter_code
_entity_poly.pdbx_strand_id
1 'polypeptide(L)' 'MTKEKLFELAVQLAAANISAGQYNNGLNFGTIVHDDTETAYYQLEALWKNFSQDSEVEDDIPIEPEEGSATH' A
#
# COMPACT_ATOMS: atom_id res chain seq x y z
N MET A 1 4.68 5.71 1.47
CA MET A 1 3.31 6.21 1.23
C MET A 1 2.73 6.74 2.55
N THR A 2 1.97 7.84 2.56
CA THR A 2 1.27 8.32 3.77
C THR A 2 -0.17 7.76 3.85
N LYS A 3 -0.77 7.75 5.05
CA LYS A 3 -2.18 7.33 5.24
C LYS A 3 -3.16 8.19 4.43
N GLU A 4 -2.92 9.49 4.36
CA GLU A 4 -3.74 10.42 3.55
C GLU A 4 -3.71 10.07 2.07
N LYS A 5 -2.53 9.69 1.53
CA LYS A 5 -2.43 9.29 0.12
C LYS A 5 -3.04 7.92 -0.16
N LEU A 6 -2.98 6.98 0.79
CA LEU A 6 -3.71 5.71 0.69
C LEU A 6 -5.23 5.94 0.67
N PHE A 7 -5.72 6.82 1.53
CA PHE A 7 -7.13 7.18 1.57
C PHE A 7 -7.60 7.87 0.28
N GLU A 8 -6.83 8.82 -0.25
CA GLU A 8 -7.13 9.47 -1.52
C GLU A 8 -7.24 8.46 -2.68
N LEU A 9 -6.31 7.49 -2.73
CA LEU A 9 -6.34 6.43 -3.75
C LEU A 9 -7.53 5.49 -3.58
N ALA A 10 -7.89 5.16 -2.34
CA ALA A 10 -9.06 4.34 -2.03
C ALA A 10 -10.37 5.01 -2.49
N VAL A 11 -10.52 6.32 -2.26
CA VAL A 11 -11.67 7.11 -2.74
C VAL A 11 -11.74 7.10 -4.27
N GLN A 12 -10.61 7.25 -4.96
CA GLN A 12 -10.57 7.20 -6.43
C GLN A 12 -10.97 5.82 -6.98
N LEU A 13 -10.52 4.73 -6.35
CA LEU A 13 -10.93 3.37 -6.71
C LEU A 13 -12.42 3.14 -6.50
N ALA A 14 -12.97 3.55 -5.36
CA ALA A 14 -14.40 3.46 -5.09
C ALA A 14 -15.21 4.26 -6.14
N ALA A 15 -14.79 5.49 -6.45
CA ALA A 15 -15.44 6.31 -7.47
C ALA A 15 -15.40 5.67 -8.87
N ALA A 16 -14.29 5.04 -9.25
CA ALA A 16 -14.16 4.32 -10.51
C ALA A 16 -15.11 3.10 -10.58
N ASN A 17 -15.19 2.31 -9.50
CA ASN A 17 -16.07 1.15 -9.41
C ASN A 17 -17.55 1.55 -9.48
N ILE A 18 -17.92 2.64 -8.81
CA ILE A 18 -19.27 3.21 -8.89
C ILE A 18 -19.59 3.65 -10.32
N SER A 19 -18.66 4.37 -10.96
CA SER A 19 -18.82 4.89 -12.32
C SER A 19 -18.93 3.77 -13.37
N ALA A 20 -18.41 2.59 -13.08
CA ALA A 20 -18.56 1.39 -13.91
C ALA A 20 -19.98 0.77 -13.87
N GLY A 21 -20.93 1.39 -13.17
CA GLY A 21 -22.34 0.99 -13.16
C GLY A 21 -22.68 -0.13 -12.17
N GLN A 22 -21.83 -0.35 -11.16
CA GLN A 22 -22.06 -1.36 -10.11
C GLN A 22 -23.30 -1.07 -9.24
N TYR A 23 -23.80 0.19 -9.22
CA TYR A 23 -24.88 0.61 -8.34
C TYR A 23 -26.03 1.26 -9.11
N ASN A 24 -27.07 0.47 -9.39
CA ASN A 24 -28.29 0.92 -10.07
C ASN A 24 -29.39 1.40 -9.12
N ASN A 25 -29.23 1.28 -7.80
CA ASN A 25 -30.28 1.60 -6.82
C ASN A 25 -29.78 2.61 -5.78
N GLY A 26 -30.25 3.85 -5.87
CA GLY A 26 -29.75 4.99 -5.08
C GLY A 26 -30.05 4.94 -3.58
N LEU A 27 -30.88 3.99 -3.11
CA LEU A 27 -31.31 3.91 -1.71
C LEU A 27 -30.17 3.65 -0.72
N ASN A 28 -29.05 3.07 -1.17
CA ASN A 28 -27.91 2.72 -0.31
C ASN A 28 -26.57 3.32 -0.77
N PHE A 29 -26.61 4.32 -1.66
CA PHE A 29 -25.40 4.84 -2.32
C PHE A 29 -24.32 5.32 -1.33
N GLY A 30 -24.71 5.99 -0.24
CA GLY A 30 -23.76 6.46 0.78
C GLY A 30 -23.06 5.33 1.54
N THR A 31 -23.80 4.29 1.92
CA THR A 31 -23.24 3.09 2.59
C THR A 31 -22.32 2.33 1.65
N ILE A 32 -22.73 2.17 0.40
CA ILE A 32 -21.92 1.57 -0.66
C ILE A 32 -20.58 2.30 -0.84
N VAL A 33 -20.61 3.63 -0.97
CA VAL A 33 -19.40 4.45 -1.16
C VAL A 33 -18.47 4.28 0.04
N HIS A 34 -19.02 4.29 1.25
CA HIS A 34 -18.27 4.10 2.48
C HIS A 34 -17.57 2.74 2.50
N ASP A 35 -18.33 1.66 2.30
CA ASP A 35 -17.84 0.28 2.41
C ASP A 35 -16.79 -0.04 1.32
N ASP A 36 -17.01 0.44 0.10
CA ASP A 36 -16.05 0.29 -1.01
C ASP A 36 -14.76 1.07 -0.74
N THR A 37 -14.87 2.30 -0.20
CA THR A 37 -13.70 3.11 0.14
C THR A 37 -12.91 2.47 1.27
N GLU A 38 -13.58 1.99 2.32
CA GLU A 38 -12.94 1.30 3.43
C GLU A 38 -12.24 0.01 2.97
N THR A 39 -12.92 -0.79 2.14
CA THR A 39 -12.36 -2.02 1.56
C THR A 39 -11.12 -1.71 0.71
N ALA A 40 -11.21 -0.73 -0.19
CA ALA A 40 -10.08 -0.33 -1.02
C ALA A 40 -8.90 0.19 -0.17
N TYR A 41 -9.17 0.96 0.89
CA TYR A 41 -8.14 1.46 1.79
C TYR A 41 -7.35 0.32 2.45
N TYR A 42 -8.04 -0.65 3.06
CA TYR A 42 -7.33 -1.75 3.74
C TYR A 42 -6.56 -2.65 2.77
N GLN A 43 -7.07 -2.88 1.56
CA GLN A 43 -6.34 -3.62 0.53
C GLN A 43 -5.07 -2.90 0.10
N LEU A 44 -5.17 -1.58 -0.16
CA LEU A 44 -4.00 -0.76 -0.51
C LEU A 44 -2.98 -0.70 0.63
N GLU A 45 -3.44 -0.61 1.89
CA GLU A 45 -2.57 -0.62 3.05
C GLU A 45 -1.82 -1.96 3.19
N ALA A 46 -2.52 -3.08 3.00
CA ALA A 46 -1.91 -4.42 3.03
C ALA A 46 -0.88 -4.60 1.90
N LEU A 47 -1.22 -4.19 0.67
CA LEU A 47 -0.29 -4.23 -0.46
C LEU A 47 0.95 -3.37 -0.19
N TRP A 48 0.75 -2.14 0.28
CA TRP A 48 1.86 -1.24 0.57
C TRP A 48 2.77 -1.79 1.67
N LYS A 49 2.21 -2.42 2.71
CA LYS A 49 2.99 -3.10 3.76
C LYS A 49 3.84 -4.22 3.18
N ASN A 50 3.27 -5.09 2.35
CA ASN A 50 4.01 -6.18 1.71
C ASN A 50 5.17 -5.63 0.85
N PHE A 51 4.91 -4.64 -0.01
CA PHE A 51 5.95 -4.01 -0.84
C PHE A 51 7.05 -3.31 -0.02
N SER A 52 6.68 -2.70 1.11
CA SER A 52 7.64 -2.02 1.98
C SER A 52 8.49 -3.01 2.77
N GLN A 53 7.97 -4.18 3.10
CA GLN A 53 8.70 -5.25 3.79
C GLN A 53 9.69 -5.97 2.86
N ASP A 54 9.36 -6.12 1.59
CA ASP A 54 10.27 -6.66 0.57
C ASP A 54 11.49 -5.75 0.31
N SER A 55 11.50 -4.51 0.83
CA SER A 55 12.66 -3.60 0.76
C SER A 55 13.58 -3.64 1.99
N GLU A 56 13.28 -4.43 3.02
CA GLU A 56 14.12 -4.59 4.23
C GLU A 56 15.03 -5.83 4.20
N VAL A 57 15.13 -6.54 3.06
CA VAL A 57 15.96 -7.76 2.92
C VAL A 57 16.94 -7.63 1.75
N GLU A 58 17.93 -6.76 1.90
CA GLU A 58 19.22 -6.69 1.18
C GLU A 58 19.94 -5.49 1.83
N ASP A 59 20.81 -5.64 2.82
CA ASP A 59 22.15 -6.20 2.69
C ASP A 59 22.75 -6.46 4.10
N ASP A 60 22.54 -7.65 4.64
CA ASP A 60 23.37 -8.20 5.72
C ASP A 60 24.64 -8.79 5.05
N ILE A 61 25.40 -7.94 4.35
CA ILE A 61 26.70 -8.32 3.80
C ILE A 61 27.61 -8.55 5.02
N PRO A 62 28.18 -9.75 5.20
CA PRO A 62 29.15 -9.97 6.27
C PRO A 62 30.27 -8.95 6.12
N ILE A 63 30.49 -8.13 7.15
CA ILE A 63 31.65 -7.25 7.25
C ILE A 63 32.88 -8.17 7.23
N GLU A 64 33.62 -8.17 6.12
CA GLU A 64 34.94 -8.76 6.05
C GLU A 64 35.81 -8.05 7.11
N PRO A 65 36.47 -8.76 8.04
CA PRO A 65 37.32 -8.10 9.01
C PRO A 65 38.50 -7.45 8.26
N GLU A 66 38.76 -6.16 8.52
CA GLU A 66 39.96 -5.48 8.03
C GLU A 66 41.21 -6.19 8.54
N GLU A 67 41.84 -7.03 7.71
CA GLU A 67 43.22 -7.45 7.93
C GLU A 67 44.14 -6.31 7.48
N GLY A 68 44.61 -5.56 8.47
CA GLY A 68 45.61 -4.51 8.32
C GLY A 68 46.84 -5.02 7.56
N SER A 69 47.12 -4.39 6.42
CA SER A 69 48.34 -4.59 5.67
C SER A 69 49.53 -3.98 6.43
N ALA A 70 50.12 -4.76 7.34
CA ALA A 70 51.43 -4.49 7.92
C ALA A 70 52.44 -5.52 7.38
N THR A 71 53.20 -5.12 6.36
CA THR A 71 54.47 -5.74 5.95
C THR A 71 55.36 -4.59 5.44
N HIS A 72 56.30 -4.08 6.24
CA HIS A 72 57.67 -4.53 6.58
C HIS A 72 58.70 -4.34 5.45
#